data_AF-A0A847CXK4-F1
#
_entry.id   AF-A0A847CXK4-F1
#
_cell.length_a   1.000
_cell.length_b   1.000
_cell.length_c   1.000
_cell.angle_alpha   90.00
_cell.angle_beta   90.00
_cell.angle_gamma   90.00
#
_symmetry.space_group_name_H-M   'P 1'
#
loop_
_entity.id
_entity.type
_entity.pdbx_description
1 polymer ?
#
loop_
_entity_poly.entity_id
_entity_poly.type
_entity_poly.pdbx_seq_one_letter_code
_entity_poly.pdbx_strand_id
1 'polypeptide(L)'
;MLEYLEKLKLQNTDDESIRAITEIENALNEKKYGLVWEEHSEQVDEMLEHNIPVFIEDEDRKIVADEEQPFNFLLEGDNLHSLKLLEKTHKGMIDVIYIDPPYNTGAKDWKYNNDFVDSNDTFRHSKWLSFMKERIEVASKLLGPSGIICVAIDHYELSPLIMLMDEKFGEDNRLGIVTVVHKPEGRNQEKFFGTSNEFALFYAKEKSKASFSNELIFGELDDFNLEDKNGNYKLKNFIRLTDGKYALKEAKPNFYYPIYVSEDLTKVALEPKDDFIPVYPITKSGVERTWKTLSNTFMKYFDEGNIEIIRTDGEIEIFEKLRPQEVVRTHWLKKEYHAYHYGTKILNDILGSKKFDFPKSVILVKDTIKLLSKRDSTVLDFFAG
;
A
#
# COMPACT_ATOMS: atom_id res chain seq x y z
N MET A 1 31.93 -19.83 -15.08
CA MET A 1 31.77 -21.22 -14.62
C MET A 1 30.73 -21.95 -15.48
N LEU A 2 29.50 -21.43 -15.62
CA LEU A 2 28.48 -22.01 -16.52
C LEU A 2 28.98 -22.18 -17.98
N GLU A 3 29.55 -21.13 -18.58
CA GLU A 3 30.18 -21.21 -19.91
C GLU A 3 31.33 -22.23 -20.02
N TYR A 4 31.98 -22.56 -18.90
CA TYR A 4 33.02 -23.58 -18.85
C TYR A 4 32.41 -25.00 -18.80
N LEU A 5 31.29 -25.16 -18.08
CA LEU A 5 30.53 -26.42 -18.05
C LEU A 5 29.91 -26.74 -19.42
N GLU A 6 29.42 -25.75 -20.17
CA GLU A 6 28.95 -25.96 -21.55
C GLU A 6 30.07 -26.48 -22.47
N LYS A 7 31.27 -25.90 -22.37
CA LYS A 7 32.45 -26.39 -23.11
C LYS A 7 32.81 -27.82 -22.72
N LEU A 8 32.68 -28.18 -21.45
CA LEU A 8 32.88 -29.54 -20.97
C LEU A 8 31.80 -30.50 -21.47
N LYS A 9 30.52 -30.10 -21.55
CA LYS A 9 29.45 -30.92 -22.15
C LYS A 9 29.69 -31.21 -23.64
N LEU A 10 30.29 -30.28 -24.37
CA LEU A 10 30.66 -30.48 -25.78
C LEU A 10 31.86 -31.42 -25.97
N GLN A 11 32.72 -31.56 -24.95
CA GLN A 11 33.95 -32.37 -25.00
C GLN A 11 33.79 -33.76 -24.39
N ASN A 12 32.79 -33.97 -23.53
CA ASN A 12 32.51 -35.25 -22.88
C ASN A 12 31.16 -35.78 -23.36
N THR A 13 31.14 -36.98 -23.93
CA THR A 13 29.91 -37.60 -24.45
C THR A 13 29.46 -38.83 -23.66
N ASP A 14 30.18 -39.19 -22.60
CA ASP A 14 29.80 -40.29 -21.70
C ASP A 14 28.75 -39.83 -20.66
N ASP A 15 27.83 -40.73 -20.33
CA ASP A 15 26.70 -40.44 -19.45
C ASP A 15 27.13 -40.00 -18.05
N GLU A 16 28.25 -40.51 -17.54
CA GLU A 16 28.77 -40.20 -16.20
C GLU A 16 29.25 -38.74 -16.13
N SER A 17 30.04 -38.31 -17.11
CA SER A 17 30.52 -36.93 -17.20
C SER A 17 29.38 -35.94 -17.46
N ILE A 18 28.43 -36.28 -18.36
CA ILE A 18 27.27 -35.42 -18.62
C ILE A 18 26.41 -35.24 -17.37
N ARG A 19 26.21 -36.32 -16.59
CA ARG A 19 25.47 -36.26 -15.33
C ARG A 19 26.19 -35.40 -14.30
N ALA A 20 27.48 -35.61 -14.07
CA ALA A 20 28.26 -34.82 -13.12
C ALA A 20 28.29 -33.33 -13.49
N ILE A 21 28.46 -33.00 -14.77
CA ILE A 21 28.42 -31.61 -15.24
C ILE A 21 27.04 -30.99 -15.02
N THR A 22 25.97 -31.75 -15.26
CA THR A 22 24.59 -31.29 -15.04
C THR A 22 24.29 -31.10 -13.55
N GLU A 23 24.79 -31.96 -12.66
CA GLU A 23 24.65 -31.77 -11.21
C GLU A 23 25.38 -30.51 -10.72
N ILE A 24 26.59 -30.23 -11.25
CA ILE A 24 27.33 -28.99 -10.94
C ILE A 24 26.59 -27.76 -11.50
N GLU A 25 26.07 -27.85 -12.71
CA GLU A 25 25.29 -26.77 -13.32
C GLU A 25 24.03 -26.47 -12.52
N ASN A 26 23.29 -27.50 -12.10
CA ASN A 26 22.15 -27.37 -11.22
C ASN A 26 22.55 -26.73 -9.89
N ALA A 27 23.61 -27.21 -9.23
CA ALA A 27 24.10 -26.64 -7.97
C ALA A 27 24.59 -25.18 -8.10
N LEU A 28 25.07 -24.77 -9.28
CA LEU A 28 25.46 -23.39 -9.56
C LEU A 28 24.27 -22.47 -9.85
N ASN A 29 23.22 -23.01 -10.46
CA ASN A 29 21.98 -22.29 -10.77
C ASN A 29 20.97 -22.36 -9.62
N GLU A 30 21.19 -23.23 -8.63
CA GLU A 30 20.30 -23.41 -7.50
C GLU A 30 20.22 -22.12 -6.67
N LYS A 31 18.99 -21.78 -6.30
CA LYS A 31 18.68 -20.59 -5.52
C LYS A 31 19.27 -20.74 -4.12
N LYS A 32 20.27 -19.91 -3.80
CA LYS A 32 21.01 -19.99 -2.52
C LYS A 32 20.18 -19.59 -1.29
N TYR A 33 19.16 -18.76 -1.49
CA TYR A 33 18.26 -18.30 -0.44
C TYR A 33 16.92 -17.92 -1.05
N GLY A 34 15.84 -18.27 -0.37
CA GLY A 34 14.48 -17.93 -0.74
C GLY A 34 13.60 -19.15 -0.89
N LEU A 35 12.43 -18.95 -1.49
CA LEU A 35 11.41 -19.97 -1.67
C LEU A 35 11.78 -20.93 -2.81
N VAL A 36 11.69 -22.23 -2.55
CA VAL A 36 11.83 -23.33 -3.53
C VAL A 36 10.66 -24.27 -3.32
N TRP A 37 9.94 -24.62 -4.39
CA TRP A 37 8.79 -25.51 -4.35
C TRP A 37 8.64 -26.26 -5.68
N GLU A 38 7.79 -27.29 -5.69
CA GLU A 38 7.42 -28.00 -6.91
C GLU A 38 6.44 -27.15 -7.72
N GLU A 39 6.83 -26.73 -8.93
CA GLU A 39 5.96 -25.92 -9.77
C GLU A 39 4.83 -26.78 -10.39
N HIS A 40 3.62 -26.24 -10.39
CA HIS A 40 2.45 -26.86 -11.02
C HIS A 40 1.82 -25.88 -12.01
N SER A 41 1.51 -26.36 -13.22
CA SER A 41 0.77 -25.59 -14.23
C SER A 41 -0.75 -25.73 -14.05
N GLU A 42 -1.47 -24.62 -14.20
CA GLU A 42 -2.92 -24.64 -14.34
C GLU A 42 -3.32 -24.94 -15.79
N GLN A 43 -4.49 -25.55 -15.99
CA GLN A 43 -5.09 -25.71 -17.32
C GLN A 43 -5.22 -24.37 -18.05
N VAL A 44 -5.46 -23.31 -17.28
CA VAL A 44 -5.56 -21.93 -17.74
C VAL A 44 -4.23 -21.44 -18.34
N ASP A 45 -3.08 -21.85 -17.77
CA ASP A 45 -1.75 -21.56 -18.31
C ASP A 45 -1.54 -22.23 -19.66
N GLU A 46 -1.83 -23.54 -19.73
CA GLU A 46 -1.69 -24.34 -20.95
C GLU A 46 -2.59 -23.81 -22.06
N MET A 47 -3.81 -23.39 -21.72
CA MET A 47 -4.74 -22.80 -22.69
C MET A 47 -4.20 -21.49 -23.28
N LEU A 48 -3.51 -20.65 -22.50
CA LEU A 48 -2.97 -19.36 -22.94
C LEU A 48 -1.86 -19.49 -23.99
N GLU A 49 -1.19 -20.63 -24.08
CA GLU A 49 -0.15 -20.87 -25.08
C GLU A 49 -0.70 -20.89 -26.51
N HIS A 50 -1.96 -21.31 -26.66
CA HIS A 50 -2.59 -21.51 -27.96
C HIS A 50 -3.85 -20.67 -28.17
N ASN A 51 -4.43 -20.14 -27.09
CA ASN A 51 -5.70 -19.41 -27.13
C ASN A 51 -5.55 -18.07 -26.42
N ILE A 52 -5.90 -16.99 -27.13
CA ILE A 52 -5.98 -15.65 -26.54
C ILE A 52 -7.45 -15.37 -26.23
N PRO A 53 -7.88 -15.31 -24.96
CA PRO A 53 -9.25 -14.97 -24.63
C PRO A 53 -9.56 -13.53 -25.07
N VAL A 54 -10.84 -13.20 -25.23
CA VAL A 54 -11.29 -11.84 -25.50
C VAL A 54 -12.50 -11.54 -24.62
N PHE A 55 -12.57 -10.31 -24.10
CA PHE A 55 -13.76 -9.86 -23.40
C PHE A 55 -14.86 -9.51 -24.39
N ILE A 56 -16.08 -9.85 -24.03
CA ILE A 56 -17.30 -9.49 -24.75
C ILE A 56 -18.16 -8.73 -23.76
N GLU A 57 -18.63 -7.54 -24.14
CA GLU A 57 -19.55 -6.76 -23.32
C GLU A 57 -20.91 -7.46 -23.26
N ASP A 58 -21.43 -7.63 -22.04
CA ASP A 58 -22.79 -8.08 -21.79
C ASP A 58 -23.67 -6.86 -21.53
N GLU A 59 -24.24 -6.31 -22.59
CA GLU A 59 -25.08 -5.10 -22.55
C GLU A 59 -26.32 -5.28 -21.64
N ASP A 60 -26.81 -6.52 -21.47
CA ASP A 60 -27.97 -6.80 -20.62
C ASP A 60 -27.65 -6.62 -19.12
N ARG A 61 -26.36 -6.62 -18.74
CA ARG A 61 -25.89 -6.41 -17.36
C ARG A 61 -25.36 -5.01 -17.09
N LYS A 62 -25.42 -4.12 -18.09
CA LYS A 62 -24.95 -2.74 -17.96
C LYS A 62 -25.83 -1.95 -17.01
N ILE A 63 -25.22 -1.29 -16.04
CA ILE A 63 -25.91 -0.43 -15.08
C ILE A 63 -25.43 1.01 -15.28
N VAL A 64 -26.33 1.89 -15.69
CA VAL A 64 -26.04 3.32 -15.89
C VAL A 64 -26.70 4.12 -14.78
N ALA A 65 -25.87 4.74 -13.94
CA ALA A 65 -26.33 5.70 -12.94
C ALA A 65 -26.19 7.15 -13.46
N ASP A 66 -25.13 7.44 -14.22
CA ASP A 66 -24.83 8.74 -14.83
C ASP A 66 -24.02 8.50 -16.12
N GLU A 67 -24.50 9.00 -17.26
CA GLU A 67 -23.87 8.84 -18.58
C GLU A 67 -22.61 9.71 -18.76
N GLU A 68 -22.44 10.76 -17.95
CA GLU A 68 -21.30 11.68 -18.05
C GLU A 68 -20.08 11.20 -17.25
N GLN A 69 -20.24 10.18 -16.39
CA GLN A 69 -19.17 9.64 -15.56
C GLN A 69 -18.49 8.41 -16.22
N PRO A 70 -17.19 8.18 -15.93
CA PRO A 70 -16.51 6.97 -16.38
C PRO A 70 -17.19 5.70 -15.85
N PHE A 71 -17.20 4.65 -16.68
CA PHE A 71 -17.67 3.32 -16.28
C PHE A 71 -16.64 2.59 -15.42
N ASN A 72 -17.14 1.84 -14.44
CA ASN A 72 -16.38 0.81 -13.75
C ASN A 72 -16.66 -0.54 -14.41
N PHE A 73 -15.67 -1.43 -14.44
CA PHE A 73 -15.78 -2.72 -15.13
C PHE A 73 -15.81 -3.88 -14.14
N LEU A 74 -16.77 -4.79 -14.34
CA LEU A 74 -16.77 -6.13 -13.75
C LEU A 74 -16.41 -7.13 -14.83
N LEU A 75 -15.30 -7.82 -14.67
CA LEU A 75 -14.80 -8.79 -15.64
C LEU A 75 -15.11 -10.20 -15.14
N GLU A 76 -15.99 -10.92 -15.84
CA GLU A 76 -16.35 -12.30 -15.52
C GLU A 76 -15.44 -13.27 -16.30
N GLY A 77 -14.66 -14.08 -15.58
CA GLY A 77 -13.77 -15.08 -16.16
C GLY A 77 -12.75 -15.60 -15.15
N ASP A 78 -11.86 -16.49 -15.59
CA ASP A 78 -10.68 -16.81 -14.78
C ASP A 78 -9.82 -15.55 -14.62
N ASN A 79 -9.37 -15.30 -13.40
CA ASN A 79 -8.65 -14.08 -13.09
C ASN A 79 -7.27 -14.03 -13.77
N LEU A 80 -6.58 -15.17 -14.00
CA LEU A 80 -5.31 -15.16 -14.71
C LEU A 80 -5.49 -14.81 -16.20
N HIS A 81 -6.50 -15.38 -16.87
CA HIS A 81 -6.88 -14.97 -18.23
C HIS A 81 -7.20 -13.48 -18.28
N SER A 82 -8.01 -13.01 -17.34
CA SER A 82 -8.42 -11.61 -17.25
C SER A 82 -7.23 -10.67 -17.05
N LEU A 83 -6.31 -11.03 -16.15
CA LEU A 83 -5.09 -10.27 -15.88
C LEU A 83 -4.18 -10.21 -17.12
N LYS A 84 -3.97 -11.32 -17.85
CA LYS A 84 -3.12 -11.32 -19.06
C LYS A 84 -3.70 -10.46 -20.18
N LEU A 85 -5.03 -10.35 -20.28
CA LEU A 85 -5.67 -9.40 -21.20
C LEU A 85 -5.53 -7.96 -20.74
N LEU A 86 -5.73 -7.69 -19.46
CA LEU A 86 -5.47 -6.38 -18.87
C LEU A 86 -4.00 -5.97 -19.05
N GLU A 87 -3.05 -6.90 -18.97
CA GLU A 87 -1.62 -6.61 -19.19
C GLU A 87 -1.38 -5.97 -20.56
N LYS A 88 -2.17 -6.32 -21.58
CA LYS A 88 -2.01 -5.76 -22.93
C LYS A 88 -2.48 -4.30 -23.03
N THR A 89 -3.38 -3.87 -22.16
CA THR A 89 -4.09 -2.59 -22.27
C THR A 89 -3.79 -1.63 -21.12
N HIS A 90 -3.52 -2.13 -19.92
CA HIS A 90 -3.41 -1.40 -18.66
C HIS A 90 -2.04 -1.55 -17.97
N LYS A 91 -1.01 -1.97 -18.72
CA LYS A 91 0.35 -2.09 -18.17
C LYS A 91 0.83 -0.77 -17.60
N GLY A 92 1.20 -0.78 -16.31
CA GLY A 92 1.66 0.40 -15.59
C GLY A 92 0.60 1.46 -15.32
N MET A 93 -0.69 1.12 -15.47
CA MET A 93 -1.81 2.06 -15.31
C MET A 93 -2.62 1.88 -14.03
N ILE A 94 -2.38 0.80 -13.26
CA ILE A 94 -3.11 0.54 -12.03
C ILE A 94 -2.40 1.19 -10.85
N ASP A 95 -3.13 1.97 -10.06
CA ASP A 95 -2.58 2.66 -8.88
C ASP A 95 -2.68 1.79 -7.63
N VAL A 96 -3.79 1.08 -7.47
CA VAL A 96 -4.06 0.27 -6.27
C VAL A 96 -4.52 -1.12 -6.70
N ILE A 97 -3.90 -2.14 -6.12
CA ILE A 97 -4.42 -3.50 -6.15
C ILE A 97 -4.81 -3.89 -4.74
N TYR A 98 -6.04 -4.34 -4.54
CA TYR A 98 -6.46 -5.01 -3.31
C TYR A 98 -6.94 -6.40 -3.68
N ILE A 99 -6.42 -7.43 -3.02
CA ILE A 99 -6.87 -8.80 -3.25
C ILE A 99 -7.05 -9.57 -1.95
N ASP A 100 -8.05 -10.43 -1.95
CA ASP A 100 -8.35 -11.39 -0.89
C ASP A 100 -8.27 -12.83 -1.46
N PRO A 101 -7.06 -13.34 -1.74
CA PRO A 101 -6.90 -14.67 -2.30
C PRO A 101 -7.40 -15.76 -1.34
N PRO A 102 -7.63 -16.99 -1.81
CA PRO A 102 -7.95 -18.11 -0.93
C PRO A 102 -6.84 -18.38 0.09
N TYR A 103 -7.20 -18.69 1.34
CA TYR A 103 -6.24 -18.79 2.45
C TYR A 103 -5.59 -20.18 2.62
N ASN A 104 -6.03 -21.19 1.87
CA ASN A 104 -5.52 -22.56 1.94
C ASN A 104 -5.56 -23.17 3.37
N THR A 105 -6.66 -22.94 4.06
CA THR A 105 -6.97 -23.50 5.39
C THR A 105 -7.14 -25.03 5.36
N GLY A 106 -7.38 -25.61 4.18
CA GLY A 106 -7.54 -27.06 3.97
C GLY A 106 -9.00 -27.53 4.02
N ALA A 107 -9.96 -26.61 4.16
CA ALA A 107 -11.38 -26.89 4.29
C ALA A 107 -12.12 -26.98 2.93
N LYS A 108 -11.50 -27.55 1.88
CA LYS A 108 -11.98 -27.44 0.48
C LYS A 108 -12.37 -26.00 0.14
N ASP A 109 -11.54 -25.08 0.59
CA ASP A 109 -11.78 -23.65 0.63
C ASP A 109 -11.43 -22.97 -0.70
N TRP A 110 -10.73 -23.67 -1.59
CA TRP A 110 -10.41 -23.18 -2.92
C TRP A 110 -10.19 -24.32 -3.93
N LYS A 111 -10.16 -23.95 -5.21
CA LYS A 111 -10.02 -24.88 -6.33
C LYS A 111 -8.74 -24.61 -7.11
N TYR A 112 -8.09 -25.67 -7.55
CA TYR A 112 -6.98 -25.67 -8.50
C TYR A 112 -7.33 -26.63 -9.64
N ASN A 113 -7.28 -26.17 -10.90
CA ASN A 113 -7.74 -26.96 -12.06
C ASN A 113 -9.15 -27.55 -11.90
N ASN A 114 -10.07 -26.75 -11.34
CA ASN A 114 -11.46 -27.12 -11.02
C ASN A 114 -11.65 -28.15 -9.88
N ASP A 115 -10.56 -28.68 -9.32
CA ASP A 115 -10.59 -29.63 -8.20
C ASP A 115 -10.32 -28.94 -6.87
N PHE A 116 -11.02 -29.35 -5.82
CA PHE A 116 -10.81 -28.81 -4.49
C PHE A 116 -9.48 -29.30 -3.92
N VAL A 117 -8.69 -28.36 -3.40
CA VAL A 117 -7.47 -28.67 -2.65
C VAL A 117 -7.86 -28.83 -1.18
N ASP A 118 -7.61 -30.02 -0.61
CA ASP A 118 -7.92 -30.31 0.79
C ASP A 118 -6.65 -30.59 1.62
N SER A 119 -6.83 -30.77 2.92
CA SER A 119 -5.74 -30.95 3.87
C SER A 119 -4.87 -32.20 3.63
N ASN A 120 -5.33 -33.18 2.85
CA ASN A 120 -4.56 -34.40 2.55
C ASN A 120 -3.68 -34.25 1.30
N ASP A 121 -3.82 -33.15 0.55
CA ASP A 121 -2.98 -32.90 -0.62
C ASP A 121 -1.57 -32.48 -0.18
N THR A 122 -0.60 -33.37 -0.41
CA THR A 122 0.81 -33.15 -0.07
C THR A 122 1.42 -31.96 -0.79
N PHE A 123 0.84 -31.54 -1.90
CA PHE A 123 1.30 -30.42 -2.73
C PHE A 123 0.46 -29.15 -2.54
N ARG A 124 -0.43 -29.08 -1.54
CA ARG A 124 -1.36 -27.93 -1.39
C ARG A 124 -0.65 -26.57 -1.39
N HIS A 125 0.50 -26.48 -0.72
CA HIS A 125 1.27 -25.24 -0.59
C HIS A 125 1.98 -24.91 -1.91
N SER A 126 2.57 -25.92 -2.56
CA SER A 126 3.21 -25.79 -3.87
C SER A 126 2.22 -25.37 -4.97
N LYS A 127 1.01 -25.93 -4.96
CA LYS A 127 -0.09 -25.57 -5.85
C LYS A 127 -0.57 -24.13 -5.60
N TRP A 128 -0.77 -23.76 -4.34
CA TRP A 128 -1.17 -22.40 -3.97
C TRP A 128 -0.12 -21.37 -4.38
N LEU A 129 1.17 -21.66 -4.15
CA LEU A 129 2.27 -20.81 -4.59
C LEU A 129 2.34 -20.66 -6.10
N SER A 130 2.19 -21.76 -6.85
CA SER A 130 2.18 -21.72 -8.32
C SER A 130 1.00 -20.87 -8.83
N PHE A 131 -0.18 -21.07 -8.25
CA PHE A 131 -1.38 -20.28 -8.53
C PHE A 131 -1.19 -18.78 -8.25
N MET A 132 -0.65 -18.43 -7.09
CA MET A 132 -0.44 -17.03 -6.72
C MET A 132 0.70 -16.37 -7.51
N LYS A 133 1.77 -17.11 -7.80
CA LYS A 133 2.94 -16.60 -8.55
C LYS A 133 2.52 -16.01 -9.89
N GLU A 134 1.78 -16.76 -10.70
CA GLU A 134 1.39 -16.30 -12.04
C GLU A 134 0.54 -15.02 -12.00
N ARG A 135 -0.34 -14.90 -11.00
CA ARG A 135 -1.21 -13.73 -10.82
C ARG A 135 -0.43 -12.53 -10.31
N ILE A 136 0.42 -12.72 -9.32
CA ILE A 136 1.30 -11.68 -8.76
C ILE A 136 2.29 -11.17 -9.82
N GLU A 137 2.79 -12.06 -10.68
CA GLU A 137 3.64 -11.71 -11.82
C GLU A 137 2.97 -10.69 -12.74
N VAL A 138 1.74 -10.94 -13.16
CA VAL A 138 0.99 -10.03 -14.01
C VAL A 138 0.56 -8.76 -13.27
N ALA A 139 0.05 -8.90 -12.05
CA ALA A 139 -0.33 -7.77 -11.19
C ALA A 139 0.82 -6.76 -11.02
N SER A 140 2.06 -7.26 -10.84
CA SER A 140 3.24 -6.41 -10.71
C SER A 140 3.52 -5.56 -11.97
N LYS A 141 3.11 -6.02 -13.15
CA LYS A 141 3.29 -5.30 -14.42
C LYS A 141 2.17 -4.31 -14.68
N LEU A 142 0.98 -4.59 -14.15
CA LEU A 142 -0.18 -3.69 -14.21
C LEU A 142 0.01 -2.46 -13.33
N LEU A 143 0.67 -2.62 -12.18
CA LEU A 143 0.96 -1.50 -11.28
C LEU A 143 1.83 -0.43 -11.94
N GLY A 144 1.39 0.82 -11.82
CA GLY A 144 2.21 1.99 -12.12
C GLY A 144 3.38 2.15 -11.14
N PRO A 145 4.38 3.01 -11.44
CA PRO A 145 5.57 3.19 -10.61
C PRO A 145 5.29 3.56 -9.15
N SER A 146 4.27 4.37 -8.89
CA SER A 146 3.82 4.75 -7.54
C SER A 146 2.78 3.80 -6.95
N GLY A 147 2.38 2.77 -7.69
CA GLY A 147 1.27 1.90 -7.33
C GLY A 147 1.58 0.99 -6.15
N ILE A 148 0.53 0.62 -5.40
CA ILE A 148 0.62 -0.19 -4.19
C ILE A 148 -0.33 -1.38 -4.29
N ILE A 149 0.15 -2.56 -3.91
CA ILE A 149 -0.66 -3.76 -3.74
C ILE A 149 -0.84 -4.09 -2.26
N CYS A 150 -2.09 -4.39 -1.89
CA CYS A 150 -2.48 -4.95 -0.61
C CYS A 150 -3.02 -6.37 -0.83
N VAL A 151 -2.43 -7.34 -0.11
CA VAL A 151 -2.88 -8.74 -0.13
C VAL A 151 -3.35 -9.12 1.26
N ALA A 152 -4.65 -9.40 1.41
CA ALA A 152 -5.20 -9.97 2.63
C ALA A 152 -4.83 -11.46 2.71
N ILE A 153 -4.46 -11.93 3.89
CA ILE A 153 -4.08 -13.32 4.12
C ILE A 153 -4.24 -13.70 5.58
N ASP A 154 -4.46 -14.99 5.88
CA ASP A 154 -4.30 -15.50 7.23
C ASP A 154 -2.88 -16.05 7.47
N HIS A 155 -2.72 -16.79 8.56
CA HIS A 155 -1.42 -17.31 8.99
C HIS A 155 -0.95 -18.56 8.22
N TYR A 156 -1.81 -19.26 7.46
CA TYR A 156 -1.42 -20.52 6.82
C TYR A 156 -0.42 -20.29 5.68
N GLU A 157 -0.66 -19.27 4.85
CA GLU A 157 0.18 -18.94 3.70
C GLU A 157 0.94 -17.61 3.86
N LEU A 158 0.92 -17.01 5.06
CA LEU A 158 1.60 -15.73 5.33
C LEU A 158 3.08 -15.77 4.94
N SER A 159 3.85 -16.73 5.46
CA SER A 159 5.29 -16.79 5.25
C SER A 159 5.65 -17.11 3.79
N PRO A 160 5.03 -18.11 3.13
CA PRO A 160 5.24 -18.34 1.70
C PRO A 160 4.89 -17.12 0.84
N LEU A 161 3.77 -16.45 1.13
CA LEU A 161 3.36 -15.25 0.40
C LEU A 161 4.34 -14.09 0.59
N ILE A 162 4.86 -13.86 1.80
CA ILE A 162 5.88 -12.83 2.04
C ILE A 162 7.10 -13.09 1.14
N MET A 163 7.60 -14.32 1.11
CA MET A 163 8.76 -14.66 0.28
C MET A 163 8.49 -14.51 -1.22
N LEU A 164 7.30 -14.89 -1.69
CA LEU A 164 6.88 -14.70 -3.07
C LEU A 164 6.78 -13.21 -3.44
N MET A 165 6.21 -12.40 -2.55
CA MET A 165 6.09 -10.95 -2.76
C MET A 165 7.46 -10.26 -2.71
N ASP A 166 8.36 -10.67 -1.83
CA ASP A 166 9.74 -10.16 -1.78
C ASP A 166 10.53 -10.50 -3.04
N GLU A 167 10.36 -11.70 -3.58
CA GLU A 167 10.99 -12.10 -4.83
C GLU A 167 10.47 -11.27 -6.00
N LYS A 168 9.16 -11.00 -6.04
CA LYS A 168 8.54 -10.21 -7.11
C LYS A 168 8.86 -8.71 -7.02
N PHE A 169 8.63 -8.12 -5.85
CA PHE A 169 8.68 -6.67 -5.65
C PHE A 169 10.02 -6.20 -5.09
N GLY A 170 10.82 -7.07 -4.49
CA GLY A 170 11.97 -6.72 -3.70
C GLY A 170 11.58 -6.42 -2.25
N GLU A 171 12.31 -6.97 -1.29
CA GLU A 171 12.10 -6.73 0.15
C GLU A 171 12.14 -5.24 0.51
N ASP A 172 13.02 -4.47 -0.14
CA ASP A 172 13.11 -3.01 0.06
C ASP A 172 11.81 -2.29 -0.27
N ASN A 173 11.00 -2.84 -1.18
CA ASN A 173 9.71 -2.29 -1.58
C ASN A 173 8.54 -2.72 -0.67
N ARG A 174 8.80 -3.53 0.36
CA ARG A 174 7.81 -3.85 1.39
C ARG A 174 7.49 -2.59 2.21
N LEU A 175 6.21 -2.23 2.26
CA LEU A 175 5.72 -1.09 3.03
C LEU A 175 5.36 -1.49 4.46
N GLY A 176 4.76 -2.68 4.63
CA GLY A 176 4.42 -3.19 5.95
C GLY A 176 3.67 -4.51 5.91
N ILE A 177 3.69 -5.18 7.06
CA ILE A 177 2.86 -6.33 7.38
C ILE A 177 1.95 -5.87 8.50
N VAL A 178 0.65 -5.80 8.22
CA VAL A 178 -0.34 -5.25 9.14
C VAL A 178 -1.18 -6.38 9.69
N THR A 179 -1.34 -6.41 11.01
CA THR A 179 -2.29 -7.28 11.70
C THR A 179 -3.64 -6.60 11.75
N VAL A 180 -4.69 -7.26 11.25
CA VAL A 180 -6.06 -6.76 11.27
C VAL A 180 -6.91 -7.61 12.20
N VAL A 181 -7.41 -7.01 13.29
CA VAL A 181 -8.30 -7.71 14.23
C VAL A 181 -9.73 -7.68 13.69
N HIS A 182 -10.15 -8.80 13.11
CA HIS A 182 -11.47 -8.97 12.48
C HIS A 182 -12.48 -9.74 13.35
N LYS A 183 -12.03 -10.29 14.47
CA LYS A 183 -12.85 -11.06 15.43
C LYS A 183 -12.23 -10.96 16.83
N PRO A 184 -12.41 -9.82 17.53
CA PRO A 184 -11.76 -9.56 18.82
C PRO A 184 -11.99 -10.64 19.89
N GLU A 185 -13.13 -11.34 19.81
CA GLU A 185 -13.50 -12.42 20.73
C GLU A 185 -12.69 -13.70 20.49
N GLY A 186 -12.02 -13.81 19.35
CA GLY A 186 -11.31 -15.01 18.93
C GLY A 186 -12.23 -16.15 18.47
N ARG A 187 -11.63 -17.18 17.87
CA ARG A 187 -12.31 -18.42 17.53
C ARG A 187 -12.38 -19.34 18.76
N ASN A 188 -13.59 -19.55 19.27
CA ASN A 188 -13.85 -20.32 20.50
C ASN A 188 -13.52 -21.83 20.43
N GLN A 189 -13.27 -22.38 19.24
CA GLN A 189 -13.06 -23.82 19.05
C GLN A 189 -11.57 -24.20 18.92
N GLU A 190 -10.66 -23.24 19.07
CA GLU A 190 -9.23 -23.51 18.96
C GLU A 190 -8.63 -23.95 20.30
N LYS A 191 -7.77 -24.98 20.25
CA LYS A 191 -7.21 -25.62 21.45
C LYS A 191 -6.19 -24.75 22.19
N PHE A 192 -5.46 -23.88 21.47
CA PHE A 192 -4.31 -23.16 22.01
C PHE A 192 -4.52 -21.64 22.02
N PHE A 193 -4.61 -21.04 20.84
CA PHE A 193 -4.88 -19.61 20.68
C PHE A 193 -6.23 -19.47 19.98
N GLY A 194 -7.11 -18.59 20.45
CA GLY A 194 -8.32 -18.26 19.70
C GLY A 194 -7.98 -17.23 18.63
N THR A 195 -7.80 -17.66 17.38
CA THR A 195 -7.46 -16.76 16.26
C THR A 195 -8.47 -15.62 16.17
N SER A 196 -7.96 -14.38 16.26
CA SER A 196 -8.74 -13.13 16.33
C SER A 196 -8.35 -12.10 15.26
N ASN A 197 -7.29 -12.41 14.50
CA ASN A 197 -6.71 -11.52 13.51
C ASN A 197 -6.34 -12.25 12.22
N GLU A 198 -6.28 -11.46 11.17
CA GLU A 198 -5.67 -11.79 9.88
C GLU A 198 -4.51 -10.81 9.62
N PHE A 199 -3.89 -10.92 8.45
CA PHE A 199 -2.80 -10.08 8.01
C PHE A 199 -3.14 -9.38 6.69
N ALA A 200 -2.53 -8.22 6.48
CA ALA A 200 -2.54 -7.51 5.21
C ALA A 200 -1.10 -7.14 4.86
N LEU A 201 -0.63 -7.59 3.70
CA LEU A 201 0.70 -7.32 3.18
C LEU A 201 0.65 -6.14 2.21
N PHE A 202 1.49 -5.13 2.45
CA PHE A 202 1.57 -3.94 1.60
C PHE A 202 2.92 -3.88 0.90
N TYR A 203 2.91 -3.83 -0.43
CA TYR A 203 4.10 -3.66 -1.26
C TYR A 203 3.89 -2.54 -2.27
N ALA A 204 4.92 -1.72 -2.47
CA ALA A 204 4.95 -0.74 -3.54
C ALA A 204 5.60 -1.32 -4.80
N LYS A 205 5.24 -0.81 -5.97
CA LYS A 205 6.01 -1.05 -7.19
C LYS A 205 7.40 -0.43 -7.10
N GLU A 206 7.48 0.83 -6.68
CA GLU A 206 8.71 1.53 -6.30
C GLU A 206 8.45 2.35 -5.03
N LYS A 207 8.98 1.90 -3.89
CA LYS A 207 8.73 2.53 -2.58
C LYS A 207 9.15 3.99 -2.51
N SER A 208 10.17 4.39 -3.28
CA SER A 208 10.61 5.79 -3.37
C SER A 208 9.59 6.73 -4.03
N LYS A 209 8.64 6.18 -4.80
CA LYS A 209 7.57 6.94 -5.48
C LYS A 209 6.20 6.74 -4.84
N ALA A 210 6.04 5.71 -4.00
CA ALA A 210 4.79 5.42 -3.32
C ALA A 210 4.50 6.44 -2.20
N SER A 211 3.22 6.73 -2.00
CA SER A 211 2.75 7.61 -0.93
C SER A 211 1.39 7.12 -0.44
N PHE A 212 1.18 7.07 0.86
CA PHE A 212 -0.17 6.95 1.42
C PHE A 212 -0.93 8.27 1.29
N SER A 213 -2.26 8.17 1.34
CA SER A 213 -3.14 9.33 1.44
C SER A 213 -2.87 10.12 2.73
N ASN A 214 -3.07 11.44 2.65
CA ASN A 214 -3.01 12.34 3.81
C ASN A 214 -4.36 12.40 4.56
N GLU A 215 -5.37 11.65 4.13
CA GLU A 215 -6.62 11.53 4.87
C GLU A 215 -6.39 10.86 6.23
N LEU A 216 -7.02 11.41 7.27
CA LEU A 216 -7.11 10.72 8.56
C LEU A 216 -8.11 9.57 8.47
N ILE A 217 -7.60 8.37 8.66
CA ILE A 217 -8.38 7.13 8.65
C ILE A 217 -8.48 6.57 10.07
N PHE A 218 -7.39 6.51 10.83
CA PHE A 218 -7.31 5.92 12.18
C PHE A 218 -7.22 6.94 13.33
N GLY A 219 -6.85 8.19 13.05
CA GLY A 219 -6.72 9.27 14.02
C GLY A 219 -7.95 10.17 14.14
N GLU A 220 -8.07 10.85 15.28
CA GLU A 220 -9.13 11.82 15.55
C GLU A 220 -8.73 13.22 15.07
N LEU A 221 -9.73 13.98 14.60
CA LEU A 221 -9.55 15.35 14.08
C LEU A 221 -9.54 16.43 15.17
N ASP A 222 -9.70 16.05 16.45
CA ASP A 222 -10.11 16.94 17.55
C ASP A 222 -9.26 18.22 17.75
N ASP A 223 -8.07 18.29 17.14
CA ASP A 223 -7.18 19.45 17.19
C ASP A 223 -7.06 20.25 15.86
N PHE A 224 -7.60 19.78 14.73
CA PHE A 224 -7.41 20.33 13.38
C PHE A 224 -8.69 20.99 12.84
N ASN A 225 -9.05 22.12 13.44
CA ASN A 225 -10.35 22.79 13.25
C ASN A 225 -10.39 23.84 12.13
N LEU A 226 -9.30 24.04 11.38
CA LEU A 226 -9.23 24.98 10.26
C LEU A 226 -9.15 24.20 8.94
N GLU A 227 -9.68 24.75 7.84
CA GLU A 227 -9.71 24.08 6.55
C GLU A 227 -9.26 25.03 5.43
N ASP A 228 -8.48 24.51 4.49
CA ASP A 228 -8.14 25.19 3.23
C ASP A 228 -8.22 24.21 2.05
N LYS A 229 -7.81 24.66 0.85
CA LYS A 229 -7.79 23.82 -0.37
C LYS A 229 -7.00 22.51 -0.24
N ASN A 230 -6.13 22.40 0.76
CA ASN A 230 -5.28 21.24 1.01
C ASN A 230 -5.77 20.43 2.24
N GLY A 231 -6.99 20.70 2.74
CA GLY A 231 -7.65 19.96 3.81
C GLY A 231 -7.51 20.58 5.21
N ASN A 232 -7.90 19.82 6.23
CA ASN A 232 -7.89 20.28 7.62
C ASN A 232 -6.47 20.53 8.15
N TYR A 233 -6.31 21.57 8.96
CA TYR A 233 -5.05 21.95 9.57
C TYR A 233 -5.26 22.61 10.94
N LYS A 234 -4.16 22.77 11.67
CA LYS A 234 -4.06 23.59 12.88
C LYS A 234 -2.85 24.49 12.80
N LEU A 235 -2.97 25.67 13.39
CA LEU A 235 -1.85 26.60 13.47
C LEU A 235 -0.95 26.23 14.64
N LYS A 236 0.35 26.10 14.37
CA LYS A 236 1.37 25.98 15.40
C LYS A 236 2.36 27.11 15.23
N ASN A 237 2.66 27.82 16.32
CA ASN A 237 3.61 28.94 16.29
C ASN A 237 4.94 28.47 15.66
N PHE A 238 5.48 29.21 14.69
CA PHE A 238 6.66 28.83 13.93
C PHE A 238 7.97 28.96 14.73
N ILE A 239 7.92 29.64 15.88
CA ILE A 239 9.00 29.66 16.88
C ILE A 239 9.09 28.30 17.58
N ARG A 240 10.32 27.81 17.83
CA ARG A 240 10.54 26.63 18.68
C ARG A 240 10.31 26.96 20.16
N LEU A 241 9.13 26.63 20.68
CA LEU A 241 8.75 26.91 22.07
C LEU A 241 9.09 25.75 23.05
N THR A 242 9.18 24.51 22.58
CA THR A 242 9.20 23.30 23.43
C THR A 242 10.59 22.73 23.74
N ASP A 243 11.66 23.19 23.07
CA ASP A 243 12.97 22.51 23.15
C ASP A 243 13.92 23.12 24.21
N GLY A 244 13.38 23.88 25.17
CA GLY A 244 14.14 24.45 26.29
C GLY A 244 15.37 25.24 25.82
N LYS A 245 16.56 24.93 26.37
CA LYS A 245 17.83 25.59 26.01
C LYS A 245 18.28 25.36 24.57
N TYR A 246 17.82 24.31 23.91
CA TYR A 246 18.22 23.96 22.54
C TYR A 246 17.46 24.73 21.46
N ALA A 247 16.46 25.52 21.85
CA ALA A 247 15.71 26.41 20.96
C ALA A 247 16.16 27.87 21.05
N LEU A 248 17.15 28.19 21.89
CA LEU A 248 17.67 29.54 22.03
C LEU A 248 18.60 29.90 20.87
N LYS A 249 18.68 31.18 20.55
CA LYS A 249 19.56 31.72 19.51
C LYS A 249 21.02 31.29 19.70
N GLU A 250 21.51 31.27 20.94
CA GLU A 250 22.89 30.88 21.24
C GLU A 250 23.18 29.41 20.88
N ALA A 251 22.17 28.54 21.01
CA ALA A 251 22.32 27.12 20.70
C ALA A 251 22.23 26.84 19.19
N LYS A 252 21.48 27.64 18.43
CA LYS A 252 21.21 27.45 17.00
C LYS A 252 21.17 28.80 16.25
N PRO A 253 22.31 29.52 16.14
CA PRO A 253 22.33 30.88 15.59
C PRO A 253 21.84 30.94 14.14
N ASN A 254 22.08 29.90 13.34
CA ASN A 254 21.63 29.83 11.93
C ASN A 254 20.10 29.75 11.77
N PHE A 255 19.35 29.48 12.84
CA PHE A 255 17.89 29.47 12.85
C PHE A 255 17.29 30.78 13.41
N TYR A 256 18.14 31.76 13.72
CA TYR A 256 17.76 33.11 14.12
C TYR A 256 18.03 34.07 12.95
N TYR A 257 17.01 34.40 12.17
CA TYR A 257 17.09 35.33 11.04
C TYR A 257 15.80 36.15 10.93
N PRO A 258 15.85 37.38 10.39
CA PRO A 258 14.64 38.13 10.12
C PRO A 258 13.85 37.52 8.98
N ILE A 259 12.53 37.46 9.13
CA ILE A 259 11.60 37.25 8.03
C ILE A 259 10.95 38.60 7.79
N TYR A 260 11.14 39.18 6.61
CA TYR A 260 10.53 40.45 6.24
C TYR A 260 9.13 40.17 5.70
N VAL A 261 8.10 40.79 6.26
CA VAL A 261 6.69 40.58 5.91
C VAL A 261 6.08 41.87 5.38
N SER A 262 5.33 41.82 4.27
CA SER A 262 4.61 42.99 3.75
C SER A 262 3.52 43.48 4.70
N GLU A 263 3.14 44.75 4.59
CA GLU A 263 2.10 45.34 5.44
C GLU A 263 0.74 44.62 5.35
N ASP A 264 0.42 44.08 4.17
CA ASP A 264 -0.80 43.28 3.92
C ASP A 264 -0.67 41.80 4.34
N LEU A 265 0.48 41.40 4.89
CA LEU A 265 0.82 40.03 5.34
C LEU A 265 0.86 38.95 4.24
N THR A 266 0.71 39.33 2.97
CA THR A 266 0.61 38.36 1.85
C THR A 266 1.94 37.98 1.21
N LYS A 267 3.02 38.72 1.50
CA LYS A 267 4.34 38.53 0.90
C LYS A 267 5.41 38.46 1.97
N VAL A 268 6.43 37.66 1.70
CA VAL A 268 7.63 37.57 2.53
C VAL A 268 8.90 37.76 1.70
N ALA A 269 9.97 38.19 2.38
CA ALA A 269 11.32 38.23 1.85
C ALA A 269 12.32 37.79 2.92
N LEU A 270 13.44 37.22 2.48
CA LEU A 270 14.56 36.85 3.36
C LEU A 270 15.63 37.94 3.45
N GLU A 271 15.55 38.94 2.58
CA GLU A 271 16.43 40.11 2.54
C GLU A 271 15.61 41.39 2.78
N PRO A 272 16.22 42.45 3.33
CA PRO A 272 15.54 43.72 3.56
C PRO A 272 14.87 44.25 2.28
N LYS A 273 13.61 44.69 2.42
CA LYS A 273 12.87 45.40 1.37
C LYS A 273 12.13 46.58 1.96
N ASP A 274 12.04 47.66 1.19
CA ASP A 274 11.21 48.81 1.51
C ASP A 274 9.75 48.35 1.71
N ASP A 275 9.06 48.94 2.69
CA ASP A 275 7.68 48.62 3.06
C ASP A 275 7.44 47.20 3.63
N PHE A 276 8.50 46.50 4.07
CA PHE A 276 8.39 45.23 4.78
C PHE A 276 8.85 45.36 6.24
N ILE A 277 8.13 44.69 7.14
CA ILE A 277 8.42 44.67 8.57
C ILE A 277 9.30 43.45 8.91
N PRO A 278 10.45 43.63 9.57
CA PRO A 278 11.27 42.51 10.02
C PRO A 278 10.65 41.82 11.24
N VAL A 279 10.44 40.51 11.13
CA VAL A 279 9.95 39.65 12.21
C VAL A 279 11.07 38.72 12.66
N TYR A 280 11.34 38.69 13.97
CA TYR A 280 12.33 37.81 14.60
C TYR A 280 11.65 36.76 15.48
N PRO A 281 12.28 35.60 15.74
CA PRO A 281 11.71 34.56 16.59
C PRO A 281 11.87 34.93 18.07
N ILE A 282 11.19 35.98 18.50
CA ILE A 282 11.20 36.49 19.88
C ILE A 282 9.84 36.20 20.51
N THR A 283 9.83 35.61 21.71
CA THR A 283 8.58 35.35 22.43
C THR A 283 7.98 36.65 22.98
N LYS A 284 6.68 36.64 23.33
CA LYS A 284 6.02 37.78 24.02
C LYS A 284 6.70 38.19 25.34
N SER A 285 7.47 37.29 25.96
CA SER A 285 8.28 37.55 27.14
C SER A 285 9.69 38.10 26.83
N GLY A 286 9.99 38.41 25.57
CA GLY A 286 11.28 38.96 25.12
C GLY A 286 12.42 37.94 24.96
N VAL A 287 12.14 36.64 24.94
CA VAL A 287 13.19 35.62 24.83
C VAL A 287 13.53 35.36 23.36
N GLU A 288 14.79 35.57 22.98
CA GLU A 288 15.32 35.23 21.66
C GLU A 288 15.39 33.70 21.47
N ARG A 289 14.45 33.17 20.67
CA ARG A 289 14.34 31.75 20.34
C ARG A 289 14.89 31.50 18.94
N THR A 290 14.38 30.50 18.24
CA THR A 290 14.76 30.17 16.86
C THR A 290 13.52 29.77 16.08
N TRP A 291 13.58 29.97 14.76
CA TRP A 291 12.61 29.38 13.84
C TRP A 291 12.75 27.86 13.81
N LYS A 292 11.72 27.17 13.32
CA LYS A 292 11.77 25.71 13.16
C LYS A 292 12.72 25.27 12.05
N THR A 293 12.90 26.08 11.02
CA THR A 293 13.66 25.74 9.82
C THR A 293 14.70 26.82 9.46
N LEU A 294 15.64 26.48 8.58
CA LEU A 294 16.49 27.46 7.91
C LEU A 294 15.68 28.29 6.91
N SER A 295 16.21 29.44 6.50
CA SER A 295 15.53 30.43 5.64
C SER A 295 15.05 29.86 4.30
N ASN A 296 15.87 29.06 3.62
CA ASN A 296 15.49 28.42 2.35
C ASN A 296 14.31 27.45 2.52
N THR A 297 14.29 26.68 3.60
CA THR A 297 13.19 25.75 3.91
C THR A 297 11.93 26.51 4.32
N PHE A 298 12.06 27.64 5.01
CA PHE A 298 10.92 28.52 5.32
C PHE A 298 10.25 29.02 4.04
N MET A 299 11.04 29.54 3.08
CA MET A 299 10.50 30.00 1.79
C MET A 299 9.77 28.88 1.06
N LYS A 300 10.32 27.66 1.04
CA LYS A 300 9.64 26.50 0.47
C LYS A 300 8.26 26.27 1.10
N TYR A 301 8.17 26.31 2.44
CA TYR A 301 6.88 26.13 3.13
C TYR A 301 5.90 27.28 2.87
N PHE A 302 6.40 28.51 2.76
CA PHE A 302 5.58 29.66 2.39
C PHE A 302 5.00 29.51 0.98
N ASP A 303 5.85 29.16 0.00
CA ASP A 303 5.45 28.97 -1.40
C ASP A 303 4.46 27.80 -1.57
N GLU A 304 4.57 26.76 -0.74
CA GLU A 304 3.63 25.63 -0.68
C GLU A 304 2.30 25.97 0.04
N GLY A 305 2.17 27.17 0.62
CA GLY A 305 0.99 27.59 1.37
C GLY A 305 0.86 26.96 2.76
N ASN A 306 1.96 26.48 3.33
CA ASN A 306 2.04 25.86 4.65
C ASN A 306 2.37 26.85 5.78
N ILE A 307 2.47 28.15 5.47
CA ILE A 307 2.70 29.24 6.43
C ILE A 307 1.47 30.15 6.47
N GLU A 308 1.07 30.56 7.66
CA GLU A 308 0.04 31.57 7.89
C GLU A 308 0.65 32.70 8.72
N ILE A 309 0.42 33.95 8.31
CA ILE A 309 0.95 35.14 9.01
C ILE A 309 -0.23 35.96 9.51
N ILE A 310 -0.27 36.21 10.81
CA ILE A 310 -1.39 36.88 11.47
C ILE A 310 -0.85 38.06 12.26
N ARG A 311 -1.57 39.19 12.22
CA ARG A 311 -1.29 40.33 13.09
C ARG A 311 -2.25 40.31 14.28
N THR A 312 -1.71 40.13 15.48
CA THR A 312 -2.47 40.12 16.76
C THR A 312 -1.95 41.25 17.64
N ASP A 313 -2.83 42.15 18.10
CA ASP A 313 -2.47 43.29 18.97
C ASP A 313 -1.31 44.16 18.43
N GLY A 314 -1.17 44.24 17.09
CA GLY A 314 -0.10 44.99 16.42
C GLY A 314 1.21 44.21 16.21
N GLU A 315 1.34 43.00 16.76
CA GLU A 315 2.49 42.12 16.55
C GLU A 315 2.22 41.14 15.40
N ILE A 316 3.23 40.91 14.56
CA ILE A 316 3.16 39.92 13.47
C ILE A 316 3.65 38.58 14.01
N GLU A 317 2.76 37.58 13.96
CA GLU A 317 3.04 36.20 14.36
C GLU A 317 3.03 35.29 13.12
N ILE A 318 4.01 34.39 13.05
CA ILE A 318 4.15 33.43 11.95
C ILE A 318 3.82 32.03 12.48
N PHE A 319 2.92 31.35 11.78
CA PHE A 319 2.46 30.00 12.11
C PHE A 319 2.76 29.03 10.97
N GLU A 320 3.08 27.79 11.30
CA GLU A 320 2.99 26.69 10.35
C GLU A 320 1.58 26.08 10.39
N LYS A 321 1.06 25.72 9.22
CA LYS A 321 -0.11 24.87 9.08
C LYS A 321 0.32 23.43 9.29
N LEU A 322 0.11 22.92 10.50
CA LEU A 322 0.23 21.49 10.72
C LEU A 322 -1.02 20.82 10.18
N ARG A 323 -0.81 19.87 9.28
CA ARG A 323 -1.87 18.99 8.80
C ARG A 323 -1.82 17.70 9.61
N PRO A 324 -2.95 17.02 9.79
CA PRO A 324 -2.93 15.74 10.45
C PRO A 324 -2.08 14.78 9.61
N GLN A 325 -1.01 14.29 10.21
CA GLN A 325 -0.23 13.20 9.64
C GLN A 325 -0.57 11.95 10.42
N GLU A 326 -1.25 11.05 9.75
CA GLU A 326 -1.53 9.74 10.31
C GLU A 326 -0.26 8.91 10.33
N VAL A 327 0.20 8.54 11.53
CA VAL A 327 1.13 7.42 11.64
C VAL A 327 0.30 6.14 11.58
N VAL A 328 0.20 5.57 10.38
CA VAL A 328 -0.47 4.28 10.16
C VAL A 328 0.27 3.20 10.93
N ARG A 329 -0.39 2.64 11.95
CA ARG A 329 0.17 1.56 12.77
C ARG A 329 0.02 0.23 12.04
N THR A 330 0.89 -0.72 12.35
CA THR A 330 0.80 -2.10 11.83
C THR A 330 -0.20 -2.98 12.57
N HIS A 331 -0.99 -2.41 13.48
CA HIS A 331 -1.98 -3.13 14.30
C HIS A 331 -3.30 -2.40 14.22
N TRP A 332 -4.26 -2.98 13.50
CA TRP A 332 -5.54 -2.36 13.15
C TRP A 332 -6.65 -2.98 14.00
N LEU A 333 -7.28 -2.15 14.84
CA LEU A 333 -8.15 -2.58 15.95
C LEU A 333 -9.56 -1.97 15.91
N LYS A 334 -9.97 -1.35 14.81
CA LYS A 334 -11.29 -0.74 14.69
C LYS A 334 -12.38 -1.81 14.85
N LYS A 335 -13.42 -1.51 15.63
CA LYS A 335 -14.55 -2.44 15.85
C LYS A 335 -15.28 -2.74 14.54
N GLU A 336 -15.25 -1.78 13.63
CA GLU A 336 -15.81 -1.80 12.28
C GLU A 336 -15.12 -2.81 11.37
N TYR A 337 -13.94 -3.32 11.75
CA TYR A 337 -13.26 -4.38 11.00
C TYR A 337 -13.80 -5.77 11.32
N HIS A 338 -14.79 -5.88 12.22
CA HIS A 338 -15.42 -7.15 12.54
C HIS A 338 -16.10 -7.79 11.32
N ALA A 339 -15.61 -8.94 10.86
CA ALA A 339 -16.04 -9.57 9.60
C ALA A 339 -17.53 -9.91 9.55
N TYR A 340 -18.09 -10.44 10.65
CA TYR A 340 -19.53 -10.74 10.70
C TYR A 340 -20.41 -9.49 10.68
N HIS A 341 -20.19 -8.55 11.61
CA HIS A 341 -21.06 -7.38 11.78
C HIS A 341 -21.00 -6.41 10.60
N TYR A 342 -19.83 -6.25 9.98
CA TYR A 342 -19.58 -5.26 8.92
C TYR A 342 -19.23 -5.89 7.56
N GLY A 343 -19.33 -7.21 7.43
CA GLY A 343 -19.26 -7.95 6.17
C GLY A 343 -20.52 -8.81 6.00
N THR A 344 -20.58 -9.95 6.70
CA THR A 344 -21.65 -10.95 6.51
C THR A 344 -23.05 -10.39 6.71
N LYS A 345 -23.26 -9.60 7.77
CA LYS A 345 -24.58 -9.02 8.07
C LYS A 345 -25.01 -8.02 7.00
N ILE A 346 -24.11 -7.11 6.61
CA ILE A 346 -24.39 -6.11 5.56
C ILE A 346 -24.76 -6.79 4.24
N LEU A 347 -23.99 -7.80 3.84
CA LEU A 347 -24.24 -8.51 2.59
C LEU A 347 -25.56 -9.30 2.61
N ASN A 348 -25.88 -9.93 3.74
CA ASN A 348 -27.15 -10.63 3.93
C ASN A 348 -28.34 -9.67 3.88
N ASP A 349 -28.21 -8.46 4.44
CA ASP A 349 -29.26 -7.44 4.40
C ASP A 349 -29.51 -6.95 2.96
N ILE A 350 -28.46 -6.91 2.12
CA ILE A 350 -28.57 -6.56 0.69
C ILE A 350 -29.18 -7.70 -0.14
N LEU A 351 -28.72 -8.94 0.06
CA LEU A 351 -29.10 -10.09 -0.77
C LEU A 351 -30.36 -10.83 -0.27
N GLY A 352 -30.86 -10.49 0.92
CA GLY A 352 -31.99 -11.13 1.59
C GLY A 352 -31.75 -12.59 1.98
N SER A 353 -30.52 -13.11 1.83
CA SER A 353 -30.17 -14.51 2.09
C SER A 353 -28.66 -14.68 2.22
N LYS A 354 -28.24 -15.71 2.97
CA LYS A 354 -26.83 -16.08 3.11
C LYS A 354 -26.34 -16.80 1.85
N LYS A 355 -25.88 -16.02 0.87
CA LYS A 355 -25.34 -16.51 -0.41
C LYS A 355 -23.81 -16.51 -0.47
N PHE A 356 -23.15 -15.87 0.50
CA PHE A 356 -21.70 -15.74 0.54
C PHE A 356 -21.20 -15.98 1.97
N ASP A 357 -20.17 -16.81 2.12
CA ASP A 357 -19.79 -17.33 3.44
C ASP A 357 -18.79 -16.46 4.19
N PHE A 358 -17.85 -15.81 3.48
CA PHE A 358 -16.70 -15.16 4.09
C PHE A 358 -16.39 -13.75 3.53
N PRO A 359 -17.36 -12.82 3.48
CA PRO A 359 -17.08 -11.49 2.96
C PRO A 359 -16.20 -10.70 3.93
N LYS A 360 -15.30 -9.87 3.39
CA LYS A 360 -14.53 -8.90 4.18
C LYS A 360 -15.43 -7.80 4.75
N SER A 361 -14.95 -7.13 5.79
CA SER A 361 -15.61 -5.91 6.27
C SER A 361 -15.52 -4.82 5.21
N VAL A 362 -16.67 -4.25 4.82
CA VAL A 362 -16.72 -3.13 3.86
C VAL A 362 -15.93 -1.93 4.38
N ILE A 363 -15.92 -1.71 5.70
CA ILE A 363 -15.18 -0.61 6.31
C ILE A 363 -13.68 -0.85 6.23
N LEU A 364 -13.23 -2.09 6.44
CA LEU A 364 -11.82 -2.46 6.28
C LEU A 364 -11.34 -2.22 4.85
N VAL A 365 -12.09 -2.70 3.86
CA VAL A 365 -11.74 -2.53 2.44
C VAL A 365 -11.73 -1.05 2.07
N LYS A 366 -12.76 -0.30 2.49
CA LYS A 366 -12.85 1.15 2.27
C LYS A 366 -11.68 1.92 2.86
N ASP A 367 -11.33 1.66 4.12
CA ASP A 367 -10.23 2.33 4.80
C ASP A 367 -8.89 1.95 4.16
N THR A 368 -8.72 0.71 3.72
CA THR A 368 -7.53 0.26 2.98
C THR A 368 -7.42 0.99 1.65
N ILE A 369 -8.48 1.03 0.84
CA ILE A 369 -8.47 1.72 -0.45
C ILE A 369 -8.20 3.21 -0.26
N LYS A 370 -8.87 3.87 0.70
CA LYS A 370 -8.62 5.28 1.01
C LYS A 370 -7.18 5.56 1.40
N LEU A 371 -6.54 4.65 2.13
CA LEU A 371 -5.14 4.79 2.51
C LEU A 371 -4.22 4.76 1.29
N LEU A 372 -4.53 3.92 0.31
CA LEU A 372 -3.67 3.63 -0.84
C LEU A 372 -3.96 4.51 -2.07
N SER A 373 -5.14 5.14 -2.13
CA SER A 373 -5.64 5.82 -3.33
C SER A 373 -5.68 7.35 -3.19
N LYS A 374 -5.71 8.00 -4.34
CA LYS A 374 -6.10 9.40 -4.55
C LYS A 374 -7.45 9.43 -5.26
N ARG A 375 -8.03 10.62 -5.43
CA ARG A 375 -9.38 10.81 -6.00
C ARG A 375 -9.54 10.21 -7.41
N ASP A 376 -8.49 10.19 -8.20
CA ASP A 376 -8.43 9.74 -9.59
C ASP A 376 -7.74 8.37 -9.76
N SER A 377 -7.46 7.66 -8.66
CA SER A 377 -6.76 6.38 -8.72
C SER A 377 -7.60 5.27 -9.35
N THR A 378 -6.95 4.46 -10.19
CA THR A 378 -7.52 3.22 -10.70
C THR A 378 -7.26 2.07 -9.73
N VAL A 379 -8.33 1.41 -9.28
CA VAL A 379 -8.28 0.29 -8.32
C VAL A 379 -8.64 -1.02 -9.03
N LEU A 380 -7.86 -2.07 -8.80
CA LEU A 380 -8.10 -3.41 -9.32
C LEU A 380 -8.23 -4.42 -8.18
N ASP A 381 -9.29 -5.23 -8.25
CA ASP A 381 -9.45 -6.45 -7.46
C ASP A 381 -9.74 -7.61 -8.42
N PHE A 382 -8.88 -8.62 -8.41
CA PHE A 382 -9.01 -9.83 -9.23
C PHE A 382 -9.34 -11.09 -8.40
N PHE A 383 -9.74 -10.88 -7.15
CA PHE A 383 -10.37 -11.85 -6.25
C PHE A 383 -11.63 -11.20 -5.64
N ALA A 384 -12.53 -10.72 -6.50
CA ALA A 384 -13.67 -9.88 -6.12
C ALA A 384 -14.73 -10.54 -5.20
N GLY A 385 -14.57 -11.83 -4.90
CA GLY A 385 -15.49 -12.61 -4.07
C GLY A 385 -15.27 -12.36 -2.60
#